data_AF-A0A4U5N8A4-F1
#
_entry.id   AF-A0A4U5N8A4-F1
#
_cell.length_a   1.000
_cell.length_b   1.000
_cell.length_c   1.000
_cell.angle_alpha   90.00
_cell.angle_beta   90.00
_cell.angle_gamma   90.00
#
_symmetry.space_group_name_H-M   'P 1'
#
loop_
_entity.id
_entity.type
_entity.pdbx_description
1 polymer ?
#
loop_
_entity_poly.entity_id
_entity_poly.type
_entity_poly.pdbx_seq_one_letter_code
_entity_poly.pdbx_strand_id
1 'polypeptide(L)'
;MGSLEEERLVQMVRDFIESESSAAPTFTASSNCLSINQVKYLTLQEILGIVTEAEAEVLETLLKHMRSKNDAEKTTSKKLWLVKRLKMDGFNASLCQTSWVTSLGCPAGDYEYIDITLEDENGGAMRLIVDLDFRSQFELARPTPFYKELTDTLPLFFVGSEDKLHKIISLLCSAAKQSLKERGLHVPPWRTSTYMQSKWLSRTCKVASATNIGYSNRENREAKNGYSSMWSPPMVKPRRRGWGGGSGLSSQPL
;
A
#
# COMPACT_ATOMS: atom_id res chain seq x y z
N MET A 1 17.45 -69.42 -11.37
CA MET A 1 17.46 -68.62 -10.12
C MET A 1 17.11 -67.18 -10.48
N GLY A 2 15.82 -66.93 -10.74
CA GLY A 2 15.19 -65.58 -10.77
C GLY A 2 13.98 -65.71 -9.84
N SER A 3 14.26 -65.51 -8.56
CA SER A 3 14.04 -64.32 -7.74
C SER A 3 12.58 -64.21 -7.29
N LEU A 4 12.38 -64.63 -6.05
CA LEU A 4 11.18 -64.52 -5.21
C LEU A 4 10.56 -63.10 -5.20
N GLU A 5 11.29 -62.09 -5.68
CA GLU A 5 10.81 -60.73 -5.91
C GLU A 5 9.85 -60.61 -7.10
N GLU A 6 10.02 -61.41 -8.15
CA GLU A 6 9.15 -61.36 -9.33
C GLU A 6 7.77 -61.94 -9.01
N GLU A 7 7.72 -63.02 -8.22
CA GLU A 7 6.46 -63.59 -7.70
C GLU A 7 5.75 -62.62 -6.73
N ARG A 8 6.52 -61.88 -5.92
CA ARG A 8 5.97 -60.85 -5.02
C ARG A 8 5.40 -59.66 -5.79
N LEU A 9 6.06 -59.23 -6.86
CA LEU A 9 5.58 -58.17 -7.75
C LEU A 9 4.29 -58.57 -8.46
N VAL A 10 4.25 -59.80 -8.98
CA VAL A 10 3.05 -60.35 -9.63
C VAL A 10 1.89 -60.46 -8.63
N GLN A 11 2.16 -60.81 -7.37
CA GLN A 11 1.13 -60.86 -6.33
C GLN A 11 0.59 -59.46 -5.99
N MET A 12 1.46 -58.45 -5.81
CA MET A 12 1.01 -57.07 -5.54
C MET A 12 0.17 -56.48 -6.67
N VAL A 13 0.49 -56.80 -7.93
CA VAL A 13 -0.29 -56.33 -9.09
C VAL A 13 -1.66 -57.01 -9.14
N ARG A 14 -1.75 -58.31 -8.81
CA ARG A 14 -3.05 -59.01 -8.72
C ARG A 14 -3.91 -58.43 -7.61
N ASP A 15 -3.34 -58.21 -6.42
CA ASP A 15 -4.06 -57.64 -5.29
C ASP A 15 -4.61 -56.23 -5.62
N PHE A 16 -3.87 -55.43 -6.41
CA PHE A 16 -4.31 -54.12 -6.87
C PHE A 16 -5.50 -54.20 -7.84
N ILE A 17 -5.45 -55.09 -8.83
CA ILE A 17 -6.51 -55.25 -9.83
C ILE A 17 -7.77 -55.88 -9.21
N GLU A 18 -7.61 -56.81 -8.27
CA GLU A 18 -8.73 -57.47 -7.59
C GLU A 18 -9.38 -56.56 -6.54
N SER A 19 -8.63 -55.60 -5.98
CA SER A 19 -9.17 -54.52 -5.13
C SER A 19 -9.99 -53.47 -5.90
N GLU A 20 -9.87 -53.39 -7.23
CA GLU A 20 -10.58 -52.41 -8.07
C GLU A 20 -11.92 -52.94 -8.64
N SER A 21 -12.29 -54.20 -8.36
CA SER A 21 -13.49 -54.83 -8.93
C SER A 21 -14.66 -55.05 -7.94
N SER A 22 -14.69 -54.38 -6.79
CA SER A 22 -15.90 -54.33 -5.96
C SER A 22 -16.01 -53.01 -5.19
N ALA A 23 -16.94 -52.18 -5.66
CA ALA A 23 -17.29 -50.84 -5.19
C ALA A 23 -16.24 -49.75 -5.44
N ALA A 24 -16.67 -48.69 -6.12
CA ALA A 24 -15.86 -47.53 -6.48
C ALA A 24 -15.08 -46.98 -5.27
N PRO A 25 -13.74 -46.88 -5.33
CA PRO A 25 -13.02 -46.14 -4.34
C PRO A 25 -13.31 -44.68 -4.60
N THR A 26 -14.13 -44.07 -3.74
CA THR A 26 -14.12 -42.63 -3.57
C THR A 26 -12.78 -42.31 -2.94
N PHE A 27 -11.72 -42.22 -3.75
CA PHE A 27 -10.46 -41.65 -3.36
C PHE A 27 -10.71 -40.17 -3.08
N THR A 28 -11.26 -39.88 -1.91
CA THR A 28 -11.19 -38.56 -1.31
C THR A 28 -9.77 -38.43 -0.79
N ALA A 29 -8.83 -38.25 -1.73
CA ALA A 29 -7.58 -37.61 -1.41
C ALA A 29 -7.95 -36.19 -0.95
N SER A 30 -8.20 -36.03 0.34
CA SER A 30 -8.23 -34.72 0.99
C SER A 30 -6.80 -34.18 0.99
N SER A 31 -6.29 -33.90 -0.21
CA SER A 31 -5.26 -32.89 -0.37
C SER A 31 -5.96 -31.58 -0.06
N ASN A 32 -5.77 -31.05 1.14
CA ASN A 32 -6.09 -29.68 1.47
C ASN A 32 -5.19 -28.74 0.64
N CYS A 33 -5.41 -28.68 -0.67
CA CYS A 33 -4.81 -27.69 -1.53
C CYS A 33 -5.54 -26.37 -1.23
N LEU A 34 -4.91 -25.54 -0.41
CA LEU A 34 -5.47 -24.24 -0.04
C LEU A 34 -5.65 -23.40 -1.31
N SER A 35 -6.77 -22.69 -1.40
CA SER A 35 -6.95 -21.74 -2.52
C SER A 35 -5.87 -20.66 -2.47
N ILE A 36 -5.49 -20.12 -3.64
CA ILE A 36 -4.50 -19.02 -3.73
C ILE A 36 -4.88 -17.85 -2.82
N ASN A 37 -6.17 -17.59 -2.69
CA ASN A 37 -6.72 -16.56 -1.81
C ASN A 37 -6.46 -16.89 -0.33
N GLN A 38 -6.71 -18.13 0.06
CA GLN A 38 -6.43 -18.60 1.42
C GLN A 38 -4.94 -18.54 1.76
N VAL A 39 -4.06 -18.90 0.81
CA VAL A 39 -2.60 -18.76 0.99
C VAL A 39 -2.23 -17.30 1.23
N LYS A 40 -2.72 -16.37 0.40
CA LYS A 40 -2.46 -14.93 0.57
C LYS A 40 -2.93 -14.40 1.93
N TYR A 41 -4.08 -14.85 2.41
CA TYR A 41 -4.61 -14.47 3.71
C TYR A 41 -3.72 -14.95 4.85
N LEU A 42 -3.36 -16.24 4.85
CA LEU A 42 -2.46 -16.81 5.87
C LEU A 42 -1.09 -16.15 5.84
N THR A 43 -0.52 -15.90 4.66
CA THR A 43 0.75 -15.17 4.52
C THR A 43 0.66 -13.76 5.09
N LEU A 44 -0.44 -13.03 4.85
CA LEU A 44 -0.62 -11.70 5.45
C LEU A 44 -0.70 -11.78 6.98
N GLN A 45 -1.44 -12.74 7.52
CA GLN A 45 -1.52 -12.95 8.98
C GLN A 45 -0.18 -13.30 9.59
N GLU A 46 0.61 -14.15 8.93
CA GLU A 46 1.96 -14.50 9.37
C GLU A 46 2.86 -13.26 9.40
N ILE A 47 2.87 -12.46 8.34
CA ILE A 47 3.67 -11.22 8.28
C ILE A 47 3.26 -10.22 9.37
N LEU A 48 1.95 -10.06 9.60
CA LEU A 48 1.42 -9.15 10.62
C LEU A 48 1.62 -9.69 12.05
N GLY A 49 1.65 -11.02 12.22
CA GLY A 49 1.81 -11.69 13.50
C GLY A 49 3.25 -11.71 14.01
N ILE A 50 4.24 -11.59 13.13
CA ILE A 50 5.63 -11.37 13.52
C ILE A 50 5.74 -9.94 14.05
N VAL A 51 5.71 -9.75 15.37
CA VAL A 51 5.85 -8.43 16.01
C VAL A 51 7.08 -8.45 16.90
N THR A 52 8.01 -7.53 16.67
CA THR A 52 9.19 -7.35 17.54
C THR A 52 8.82 -6.55 18.80
N GLU A 53 9.59 -6.70 19.87
CA GLU A 53 9.37 -5.93 21.11
C GLU A 53 9.39 -4.41 20.85
N ALA A 54 10.34 -3.96 20.04
CA ALA A 54 10.45 -2.58 19.58
C ALA A 54 9.19 -2.08 18.84
N GLU A 55 8.62 -2.89 17.93
CA GLU A 55 7.39 -2.53 17.23
C GLU A 55 6.20 -2.42 18.20
N ALA A 56 6.11 -3.32 19.17
CA ALA A 56 5.05 -3.33 20.18
C ALA A 56 5.13 -2.09 21.08
N GLU A 57 6.33 -1.74 21.55
CA GLU A 57 6.57 -0.57 22.40
C GLU A 57 6.19 0.74 21.70
N VAL A 58 6.62 0.91 20.45
CA VAL A 58 6.28 2.07 19.63
C VAL A 58 4.77 2.14 19.38
N LEU A 59 4.12 1.01 19.11
CA LEU A 59 2.68 0.96 18.88
C LEU A 59 1.88 1.32 20.15
N GLU A 60 2.29 0.82 21.32
CA GLU A 60 1.67 1.17 22.60
C GLU A 60 1.79 2.68 22.87
N THR A 61 2.99 3.23 22.68
CA THR A 61 3.26 4.66 22.84
C THR A 61 2.41 5.50 21.89
N LEU A 62 2.29 5.08 20.62
CA LEU A 62 1.43 5.73 19.64
C LEU A 62 -0.03 5.75 20.12
N LEU A 63 -0.57 4.60 20.54
CA LEU A 63 -1.96 4.48 20.99
C LEU A 63 -2.23 5.33 22.24
N LYS A 64 -1.29 5.38 23.18
CA LYS A 64 -1.34 6.24 24.37
C LYS A 64 -1.50 7.71 23.98
N HIS A 65 -0.66 8.21 23.07
CA HIS A 65 -0.73 9.60 22.61
C HIS A 65 -2.01 9.89 21.82
N MET A 66 -2.43 8.97 20.95
CA MET A 66 -3.63 9.16 20.15
C MET A 66 -4.92 9.22 21.00
N ARG A 67 -4.95 8.58 22.18
CA ARG A 67 -6.05 8.71 23.17
C ARG A 67 -6.03 10.05 23.92
N SER A 68 -4.85 10.61 24.17
CA SER A 68 -4.67 11.87 24.93
C SER A 68 -4.89 13.15 24.10
N LYS A 69 -5.03 13.04 22.77
CA LYS A 69 -5.05 14.18 21.84
C LYS A 69 -6.41 14.92 21.78
N ASN A 70 -7.29 14.73 22.75
CA ASN A 70 -8.61 15.36 22.71
C ASN A 70 -8.59 16.86 23.06
N ASP A 71 -7.47 17.38 23.59
CA ASP A 71 -7.31 18.79 23.91
C ASP A 71 -5.95 19.34 23.42
N ALA A 72 -5.98 20.50 22.77
CA ALA A 72 -4.83 21.39 22.47
C ALA A 72 -3.84 20.99 21.36
N GLU A 73 -4.15 21.32 20.10
CA GLU A 73 -3.26 22.08 19.17
C GLU A 73 -3.93 22.16 17.79
N LYS A 74 -4.49 23.33 17.44
CA LYS A 74 -5.26 23.55 16.19
C LYS A 74 -4.40 23.79 14.94
N THR A 75 -3.06 23.75 15.02
CA THR A 75 -2.19 24.29 13.95
C THR A 75 -1.11 23.33 13.42
N THR A 76 -0.78 22.24 14.12
CA THR A 76 0.29 21.30 13.69
C THR A 76 -0.29 20.01 13.12
N SER A 77 0.30 19.50 12.02
CA SER A 77 -0.10 18.23 11.40
C SER A 77 -0.09 17.08 12.41
N LYS A 78 -1.05 16.13 12.31
CA LYS A 78 -1.20 15.03 13.28
C LYS A 78 0.11 14.24 13.46
N LYS A 79 0.82 14.00 12.36
CA LYS A 79 2.11 13.30 12.32
C LYS A 79 3.21 14.09 13.02
N LEU A 80 3.32 15.40 12.78
CA LEU A 80 4.32 16.25 13.43
C LEU A 80 4.13 16.33 14.95
N TRP A 81 2.88 16.44 15.40
CA TRP A 81 2.55 16.39 16.83
C TRP A 81 3.00 15.06 17.44
N LEU A 82 2.73 13.93 16.78
CA LEU A 82 3.12 12.62 17.27
C LEU A 82 4.65 12.47 17.32
N VAL A 83 5.38 12.97 16.31
CA VAL A 83 6.85 13.01 16.34
C VAL A 83 7.36 13.77 17.56
N LYS A 84 6.78 14.93 17.89
CA LYS A 84 7.16 15.68 19.10
C LYS A 84 6.94 14.84 20.37
N ARG A 85 5.82 14.14 20.48
CA ARG A 85 5.50 13.28 21.62
C ARG A 85 6.43 12.08 21.75
N LEU A 86 6.70 11.39 20.65
CA LEU A 86 7.65 10.29 20.61
C LEU A 86 9.06 10.72 21.04
N LYS A 87 9.50 11.92 20.60
CA LYS A 87 10.78 12.49 21.06
C LYS A 87 10.81 12.79 22.56
N MET A 88 9.70 13.25 23.14
CA MET A 88 9.61 13.49 24.59
C MET A 88 9.71 12.18 25.39
N ASP A 89 9.26 11.07 24.80
CA ASP A 89 9.36 9.74 25.40
C ASP A 89 10.73 9.08 25.15
N GLY A 90 11.65 9.76 24.47
CA GLY A 90 13.03 9.29 24.25
C GLY A 90 13.30 8.63 22.90
N PHE A 91 12.29 8.47 22.03
CA PHE A 91 12.48 7.89 20.71
C PHE A 91 13.17 8.86 19.74
N ASN A 92 14.12 8.37 18.95
CA ASN A 92 14.66 9.11 17.80
C ASN A 92 13.67 9.02 16.62
N ALA A 93 12.57 9.76 16.74
CA ALA A 93 11.51 9.85 15.75
C ALA A 93 11.66 11.07 14.84
N SER A 94 11.29 10.97 13.58
CA SER A 94 11.32 12.07 12.64
C SER A 94 10.20 11.99 11.60
N LEU A 95 9.80 13.12 11.02
CA LEU A 95 8.86 13.12 9.91
C LEU A 95 9.66 12.94 8.61
N CYS A 96 9.42 11.83 7.92
CA CYS A 96 9.98 11.58 6.61
C CYS A 96 8.99 11.98 5.52
N GLN A 97 9.43 12.82 4.59
CA GLN A 97 8.72 13.12 3.36
C GLN A 97 9.47 12.51 2.18
N THR A 98 8.83 11.61 1.45
CA THR A 98 9.34 11.06 0.19
C THR A 98 8.70 11.78 -0.98
N SER A 99 9.47 11.93 -2.05
CA SER A 99 8.97 12.42 -3.34
C SER A 99 9.66 11.66 -4.46
N TRP A 100 8.91 11.16 -5.43
CA TRP A 100 9.44 10.45 -6.59
C TRP A 100 8.98 11.12 -7.87
N VAL A 101 9.86 11.08 -8.87
CA VAL A 101 9.59 11.62 -10.21
C VAL A 101 8.84 10.59 -11.04
N THR A 102 8.16 11.08 -12.08
CA THR A 102 7.48 10.22 -13.05
C THR A 102 8.50 9.28 -13.72
N SER A 103 8.19 8.00 -13.71
CA SER A 103 8.89 6.96 -14.49
C SER A 103 7.87 6.13 -15.27
N LEU A 104 8.34 5.19 -16.11
CA LEU A 104 7.45 4.37 -16.94
C LEU A 104 6.42 3.62 -16.08
N GLY A 105 5.16 4.04 -16.16
CA GLY A 105 4.06 3.43 -15.40
C GLY A 105 3.96 3.85 -13.92
N CYS A 106 4.79 4.79 -13.45
CA CYS A 106 4.74 5.32 -12.10
C CYS A 106 4.66 6.86 -12.16
N PRO A 107 3.49 7.48 -11.93
CA PRO A 107 3.39 8.93 -11.90
C PRO A 107 4.14 9.50 -10.71
N ALA A 108 4.60 10.75 -10.84
CA ALA A 108 5.16 11.49 -9.73
C ALA A 108 4.17 11.60 -8.56
N GLY A 109 4.72 11.62 -7.35
CA GLY A 109 3.96 11.77 -6.13
C GLY A 109 4.87 12.06 -4.94
N ASP A 110 4.24 12.39 -3.84
CA ASP A 110 4.86 12.57 -2.55
C ASP A 110 4.07 11.82 -1.46
N TYR A 111 4.74 11.54 -0.36
CA TYR A 111 4.13 10.88 0.78
C TYR A 111 4.86 11.24 2.07
N GLU A 112 4.11 11.28 3.17
CA GLU A 112 4.64 11.57 4.49
C GLU A 112 4.38 10.41 5.43
N TYR A 113 5.39 10.00 6.19
CA TYR A 113 5.29 9.00 7.25
C TYR A 113 6.26 9.35 8.37
N ILE A 114 6.15 8.64 9.50
CA ILE A 114 7.04 8.83 10.64
C ILE A 114 8.11 7.75 10.58
N ASP A 115 9.36 8.16 10.78
CA ASP A 115 10.52 7.30 10.79
C ASP A 115 11.11 7.25 12.20
N ILE A 116 11.36 6.07 12.73
CA ILE A 116 11.97 5.88 14.06
C ILE A 116 13.24 5.06 13.88
N THR A 117 14.36 5.59 14.36
CA THR A 117 15.62 4.86 14.42
C THR A 117 15.87 4.41 15.84
N LEU A 118 16.06 3.12 16.04
CA LEU A 118 16.38 2.51 17.33
C LEU A 118 17.82 1.99 17.27
N GLU A 119 18.56 2.16 18.36
CA GLU A 119 19.87 1.55 18.52
C GLU A 119 19.68 0.11 19.01
N ASP A 120 20.23 -0.84 18.28
CA ASP A 120 20.28 -2.25 18.67
C ASP A 120 21.43 -2.45 19.67
N GLU A 121 21.30 -3.43 20.57
CA GLU A 121 22.28 -3.77 21.59
C GLU A 121 23.65 -4.15 20.98
N ASN A 122 23.65 -4.62 19.73
CA ASN A 122 24.84 -4.98 18.96
C ASN A 122 25.47 -3.79 18.21
N GLY A 123 25.02 -2.56 18.44
CA GLY A 123 25.48 -1.37 17.72
C GLY A 123 24.90 -1.24 16.31
N GLY A 124 23.91 -2.05 15.95
CA GLY A 124 23.12 -1.88 14.75
C GLY A 124 22.09 -0.74 14.89
N ALA A 125 21.60 -0.21 13.77
CA ALA A 125 20.48 0.72 13.76
C ALA A 125 19.26 0.02 13.14
N MET A 126 18.18 -0.13 13.92
CA MET A 126 16.91 -0.67 13.45
C MET A 126 15.99 0.48 13.06
N ARG A 127 15.54 0.47 11.80
CA ARG A 127 14.63 1.47 11.26
C ARG A 127 13.20 0.95 11.27
N LEU A 128 12.30 1.71 11.89
CA LEU A 128 10.86 1.45 11.94
C LEU A 128 10.09 2.55 11.20
N ILE A 129 9.15 2.12 10.37
CA ILE A 129 8.22 2.99 9.65
C ILE A 129 6.89 2.99 10.39
N VAL A 130 6.39 4.19 10.64
CA VAL A 130 5.10 4.43 11.29
C VAL A 130 4.19 5.20 10.34
N ASP A 131 3.03 4.60 10.01
CA ASP A 131 2.01 5.23 9.16
C ASP A 131 0.65 5.23 9.85
N LEU A 132 0.05 6.42 9.95
CA LEU A 132 -1.21 6.63 10.66
C LEU A 132 -2.45 6.31 9.82
N ASP A 133 -2.30 6.20 8.50
CA ASP A 133 -3.40 6.04 7.55
C ASP A 133 -3.20 4.80 6.66
N PHE A 134 -2.47 3.80 7.15
CA PHE A 134 -1.95 2.69 6.36
C PHE A 134 -3.03 1.90 5.61
N ARG A 135 -4.09 1.48 6.32
CA ARG A 135 -5.20 0.71 5.72
C ARG A 135 -5.87 1.46 4.58
N SER A 136 -6.07 2.78 4.71
CA SER A 136 -6.71 3.61 3.69
C SER A 136 -5.92 3.62 2.37
N GLN A 137 -4.60 3.45 2.44
CA GLN A 137 -3.73 3.40 1.26
C GLN A 137 -4.03 2.18 0.38
N PHE A 138 -4.75 1.17 0.87
CA PHE A 138 -5.11 -0.06 0.14
C PHE A 138 -6.60 -0.16 -0.24
N GLU A 139 -7.42 0.85 0.04
CA GLU A 139 -8.85 0.79 -0.30
C GLU A 139 -9.13 0.81 -1.81
N LEU A 140 -10.09 0.00 -2.27
CA LEU A 140 -10.53 -0.02 -3.67
C LEU A 140 -11.99 0.43 -3.79
N ALA A 141 -12.35 1.05 -4.92
CA ALA A 141 -13.73 1.49 -5.16
C ALA A 141 -14.73 0.34 -5.30
N ARG A 142 -14.28 -0.84 -5.75
CA ARG A 142 -15.10 -2.05 -5.93
C ARG A 142 -14.27 -3.29 -5.58
N PRO A 143 -13.99 -3.54 -4.29
CA PRO A 143 -13.20 -4.71 -3.92
C PRO A 143 -14.00 -5.99 -4.17
N THR A 144 -13.30 -7.08 -4.44
CA THR A 144 -13.88 -8.43 -4.29
C THR A 144 -14.05 -8.72 -2.79
N PRO A 145 -14.97 -9.63 -2.38
CA PRO A 145 -15.15 -9.96 -0.97
C PRO A 145 -13.84 -10.38 -0.30
N PHE A 146 -13.04 -11.20 -0.99
CA PHE A 146 -11.73 -11.62 -0.53
C PHE A 146 -10.74 -10.45 -0.34
N TYR A 147 -10.67 -9.52 -1.30
CA TYR A 147 -9.78 -8.37 -1.15
C TYR A 147 -10.20 -7.47 0.01
N LYS A 148 -11.52 -7.32 0.20
CA LYS A 148 -12.06 -6.57 1.34
C LYS A 148 -11.63 -7.21 2.67
N GLU A 149 -11.77 -8.53 2.79
CA GLU A 149 -11.31 -9.29 3.96
C GLU A 149 -9.81 -9.07 4.23
N LEU A 150 -8.96 -9.17 3.20
CA LEU A 150 -7.52 -8.86 3.32
C LEU A 150 -7.29 -7.44 3.85
N THR A 151 -7.93 -6.43 3.28
CA THR A 151 -7.75 -5.04 3.74
C THR A 151 -8.33 -4.79 5.13
N ASP A 152 -9.35 -5.55 5.53
CA ASP A 152 -9.98 -5.43 6.84
C ASP A 152 -9.09 -5.98 7.96
N THR A 153 -8.18 -6.91 7.66
CA THR A 153 -7.15 -7.38 8.60
C THR A 153 -6.00 -6.40 8.83
N LEU A 154 -5.84 -5.39 7.97
CA LEU A 154 -4.72 -4.46 8.10
C LEU A 154 -4.87 -3.59 9.35
N PRO A 155 -3.75 -3.32 10.06
CA PRO A 155 -3.79 -2.43 11.20
C PRO A 155 -4.12 -1.00 10.74
N LEU A 156 -4.85 -0.27 11.60
CA LEU A 156 -5.15 1.15 11.36
C LEU A 156 -3.86 1.98 11.34
N PHE A 157 -3.00 1.74 12.32
CA PHE A 157 -1.65 2.30 12.42
C PHE A 157 -0.64 1.22 12.12
N PHE A 158 0.18 1.43 11.11
CA PHE A 158 1.28 0.52 10.81
C PHE A 158 2.51 0.93 11.59
N VAL A 159 3.18 -0.05 12.21
CA VAL A 159 4.50 0.06 12.80
C VAL A 159 5.28 -1.16 12.35
N GLY A 160 6.38 -0.97 11.62
CA GLY A 160 7.24 -2.09 11.26
C GLY A 160 8.44 -1.76 10.40
N SER A 161 9.28 -2.76 10.17
CA SER A 161 10.48 -2.62 9.35
C SER A 161 10.17 -2.44 7.85
N GLU A 162 11.16 -1.96 7.10
CA GLU A 162 11.08 -1.85 5.64
C GLU A 162 10.76 -3.18 4.96
N ASP A 163 11.38 -4.27 5.41
CA ASP A 163 11.18 -5.61 4.84
C ASP A 163 9.75 -6.11 5.05
N LYS A 164 9.21 -5.92 6.26
CA LYS A 164 7.83 -6.25 6.56
C LYS A 164 6.89 -5.46 5.66
N LEU A 165 7.10 -4.15 5.57
CA LEU A 165 6.31 -3.26 4.73
C LEU A 165 6.38 -3.67 3.24
N HIS A 166 7.56 -3.99 2.74
CA HIS A 166 7.77 -4.45 1.36
C HIS A 166 6.96 -5.72 1.05
N LYS A 167 6.96 -6.71 1.95
CA LYS A 167 6.20 -7.95 1.82
C LYS A 167 4.70 -7.68 1.78
N ILE A 168 4.19 -6.84 2.69
CA ILE A 168 2.77 -6.44 2.75
C ILE A 168 2.35 -5.74 1.47
N ILE A 169 3.11 -4.74 1.01
CA ILE A 169 2.81 -3.98 -0.21
C ILE A 169 2.75 -4.93 -1.42
N SER A 170 3.73 -5.82 -1.57
CA SER A 170 3.80 -6.75 -2.69
C SER A 170 2.60 -7.69 -2.72
N LEU A 171 2.23 -8.24 -1.57
CA LEU A 171 1.07 -9.14 -1.42
C LEU A 171 -0.25 -8.41 -1.73
N LEU A 172 -0.48 -7.25 -1.10
CA LEU A 172 -1.72 -6.49 -1.28
C LEU A 172 -1.84 -5.92 -2.69
N CYS A 173 -0.76 -5.46 -3.31
CA CYS A 173 -0.79 -4.99 -4.70
C CYS A 173 -1.12 -6.13 -5.67
N SER A 174 -0.59 -7.34 -5.43
CA SER A 174 -0.95 -8.52 -6.23
C SER A 174 -2.45 -8.87 -6.10
N ALA A 175 -2.99 -8.82 -4.88
CA ALA A 175 -4.40 -9.07 -4.60
C ALA A 175 -5.30 -7.96 -5.17
N ALA A 176 -4.85 -6.70 -5.12
CA ALA A 176 -5.57 -5.56 -5.67
C ALA A 176 -5.69 -5.67 -7.19
N LYS A 177 -4.59 -6.03 -7.87
CA LYS A 177 -4.58 -6.29 -9.32
C LYS A 177 -5.59 -7.37 -9.70
N GLN A 178 -5.62 -8.47 -8.95
CA GLN A 178 -6.57 -9.55 -9.16
C GLN A 178 -8.02 -9.09 -8.94
N SER A 179 -8.29 -8.41 -7.83
CA SER A 179 -9.62 -7.86 -7.52
C SER A 179 -10.12 -6.90 -8.59
N LEU A 180 -9.28 -6.01 -9.11
CA LEU A 180 -9.67 -5.07 -10.16
C LEU A 180 -9.95 -5.80 -11.46
N LYS A 181 -9.11 -6.79 -11.83
CA LYS A 181 -9.30 -7.61 -13.02
C LYS A 181 -10.63 -8.39 -12.97
N GLU A 182 -10.93 -9.03 -11.85
CA GLU A 182 -12.19 -9.76 -11.64
C GLU A 182 -13.43 -8.85 -11.73
N ARG A 183 -13.27 -7.57 -11.40
CA ARG A 183 -14.31 -6.55 -11.52
C ARG A 183 -14.32 -5.81 -12.86
N GLY A 184 -13.48 -6.22 -13.81
CA GLY A 184 -13.37 -5.59 -15.14
C GLY A 184 -12.78 -4.17 -15.11
N LEU A 185 -12.00 -3.83 -14.07
CA LEU A 185 -11.38 -2.52 -13.89
C LEU A 185 -9.88 -2.57 -14.23
N HIS A 186 -9.39 -1.51 -14.87
CA HIS A 186 -7.95 -1.34 -15.08
C HIS A 186 -7.24 -1.00 -13.76
N VAL A 187 -5.99 -1.44 -13.62
CA VAL A 187 -5.17 -1.14 -12.45
C VAL A 187 -4.63 0.28 -12.58
N PRO A 188 -5.06 1.25 -11.76
CA PRO A 188 -4.54 2.60 -11.88
C PRO A 188 -3.05 2.63 -11.48
N PRO A 189 -2.25 3.56 -12.03
CA PRO A 189 -0.81 3.59 -11.79
C PRO A 189 -0.42 3.69 -10.30
N TRP A 190 -1.22 4.38 -9.48
CA TRP A 190 -1.00 4.51 -8.05
C TRP A 190 -1.32 3.25 -7.22
N ARG A 191 -1.86 2.21 -7.86
CA ARG A 191 -2.12 0.88 -7.26
C ARG A 191 -1.12 -0.18 -7.72
N THR A 192 -0.04 0.25 -8.36
CA THR A 192 1.08 -0.63 -8.70
C THR A 192 2.00 -0.82 -7.50
N SER A 193 2.69 -1.96 -7.45
CA SER A 193 3.65 -2.24 -6.37
C SER A 193 4.80 -1.23 -6.37
N THR A 194 5.24 -0.78 -7.56
CA THR A 194 6.31 0.20 -7.71
C THR A 194 5.92 1.56 -7.15
N TYR A 195 4.73 2.07 -7.46
CA TYR A 195 4.23 3.31 -6.89
C TYR A 195 4.05 3.22 -5.37
N MET A 196 3.44 2.12 -4.90
CA MET A 196 3.20 1.92 -3.47
C MET A 196 4.52 1.79 -2.71
N GLN A 197 5.51 1.04 -3.21
CA GLN A 197 6.84 0.98 -2.58
C GLN A 197 7.53 2.34 -2.56
N SER A 198 7.38 3.17 -3.60
CA SER A 198 7.99 4.50 -3.66
C SER A 198 7.53 5.44 -2.55
N LYS A 199 6.30 5.27 -2.03
CA LYS A 199 5.77 6.06 -0.90
C LYS A 199 6.62 5.95 0.35
N TRP A 200 7.11 4.76 0.68
CA TRP A 200 7.83 4.52 1.93
C TRP A 200 9.31 4.23 1.73
N LEU A 201 9.66 3.55 0.64
CA LEU A 201 11.00 2.99 0.39
C LEU A 201 11.83 3.82 -0.60
N SER A 202 11.36 5.01 -1.00
CA SER A 202 12.17 5.90 -1.85
C SER A 202 13.39 6.41 -1.07
N ARG A 203 14.54 6.42 -1.75
CA ARG A 203 15.81 6.94 -1.21
C ARG A 203 15.80 8.46 -0.94
N THR A 204 14.81 9.18 -1.44
CA THR A 204 14.71 10.65 -1.37
C THR A 204 14.00 11.17 -0.11
N CYS A 205 14.03 10.42 1.01
CA CYS A 205 13.44 10.86 2.27
C CYS A 205 14.09 12.16 2.76
N LYS A 206 13.31 13.24 2.85
CA LYS A 206 13.68 14.47 3.54
C LYS A 206 13.18 14.39 4.97
N VAL A 207 14.10 14.49 5.93
CA VAL A 207 13.76 14.52 7.35
C VAL A 207 13.48 15.95 7.76
N ALA A 208 12.22 16.25 8.11
CA ALA A 208 11.87 17.54 8.69
C ALA A 208 12.33 17.56 10.16
N SER A 209 13.48 18.17 10.44
CA SER A 209 13.91 18.44 11.80
C SER A 209 13.05 19.56 12.38
N ALA A 210 12.41 19.31 13.52
CA ALA A 210 11.53 20.26 14.21
C ALA A 210 12.25 21.53 14.73
N THR A 211 13.52 21.76 14.36
CA THR A 211 14.36 22.88 14.76
C THR A 211 14.49 24.00 13.72
N ASN A 212 13.86 23.90 12.55
CA ASN A 212 13.82 25.02 11.58
C ASN A 212 12.39 25.33 11.12
N ILE A 213 11.58 25.89 12.03
CA ILE A 213 10.57 26.87 11.64
C ILE A 213 11.27 28.24 11.75
N GLY A 214 12.20 28.48 10.84
CA GLY A 214 12.79 29.77 10.60
C GLY A 214 12.23 30.28 9.28
N TYR A 215 11.47 31.37 9.33
CA TYR A 215 11.12 32.15 8.14
C TYR A 215 12.40 32.50 7.40
N SER A 216 12.69 31.86 6.27
CA SER A 216 13.70 32.33 5.33
C SER A 216 13.01 33.02 4.18
N ASN A 217 13.20 34.34 4.17
CA ASN A 217 12.88 35.23 3.07
C ASN A 217 13.41 34.68 1.75
N ARG A 218 12.57 34.80 0.74
CA ARG A 218 12.90 34.58 -0.66
C ARG A 218 13.82 35.71 -1.12
N GLU A 219 15.13 35.57 -0.92
CA GLU A 219 16.11 36.43 -1.58
C GLU A 219 16.38 35.94 -3.00
N ASN A 220 16.19 36.86 -3.93
CA ASN A 220 16.56 36.78 -5.34
C ASN A 220 18.03 36.39 -5.50
N ARG A 221 18.28 35.35 -6.29
CA ARG A 221 19.45 35.31 -7.17
C ARG A 221 19.01 34.93 -8.57
N GLU A 222 19.03 35.93 -9.44
CA GLU A 222 18.99 35.75 -10.89
C GLU A 222 20.15 34.86 -11.32
N ALA A 223 19.82 33.76 -12.00
CA ALA A 223 20.69 33.15 -12.99
C ALA A 223 19.83 32.85 -14.21
N LYS A 224 20.06 33.63 -15.28
CA LYS A 224 19.44 33.52 -16.59
C LYS A 224 19.84 32.19 -17.25
N ASN A 225 18.83 31.52 -17.80
CA ASN A 225 18.81 30.57 -18.95
C ASN A 225 17.58 29.68 -18.72
N GLY A 226 16.42 29.87 -19.34
CA GLY A 226 16.18 30.00 -20.78
C GLY A 226 15.34 28.77 -21.19
N TYR A 227 14.11 29.00 -21.68
CA TYR A 227 13.03 28.06 -22.01
C TYR A 227 11.93 27.86 -20.94
N SER A 228 11.07 28.88 -20.86
CA SER A 228 9.73 28.81 -20.28
C SER A 228 8.75 28.31 -21.35
N SER A 229 8.26 27.07 -21.24
CA SER A 229 7.05 26.63 -21.92
C SER A 229 5.90 26.63 -20.91
N MET A 230 5.24 27.78 -20.81
CA MET A 230 4.04 28.02 -20.03
C MET A 230 2.88 27.20 -20.62
N TRP A 231 2.61 26.02 -20.05
CA TRP A 231 1.43 25.23 -20.43
C TRP A 231 0.20 25.81 -19.73
N SER A 232 -0.77 26.27 -20.50
CA SER A 232 -2.08 26.72 -20.01
C SER A 232 -3.17 25.77 -20.53
N PRO A 233 -4.07 25.24 -19.68
CA PRO A 233 -5.17 24.41 -20.15
C PRO A 233 -6.18 25.22 -21.00
N PRO A 234 -6.73 24.67 -22.10
CA PRO A 234 -7.74 25.37 -22.89
C PRO A 234 -9.07 25.47 -22.12
N MET A 235 -9.60 26.69 -22.00
CA MET A 235 -10.93 26.95 -21.45
C MET A 235 -12.02 26.45 -22.40
N VAL A 236 -12.79 25.45 -21.96
CA VAL A 236 -14.04 25.05 -22.63
C VAL A 236 -15.11 26.09 -22.29
N LYS A 237 -15.59 26.82 -23.29
CA LYS A 237 -16.70 27.78 -23.13
C LYS A 237 -18.02 27.02 -22.85
N PRO A 238 -18.82 27.43 -21.86
CA PRO A 238 -20.13 26.81 -21.64
C PRO A 238 -21.09 27.20 -22.78
N ARG A 239 -21.67 26.17 -23.41
CA ARG A 239 -22.68 26.30 -24.46
C ARG A 239 -23.99 26.79 -23.86
N ARG A 240 -24.29 28.10 -23.94
CA ARG A 240 -25.63 28.62 -23.63
C ARG A 240 -26.63 28.08 -24.66
N ARG A 241 -27.60 27.30 -24.19
CA ARG A 241 -28.88 27.11 -24.87
C ARG A 241 -29.67 28.41 -24.74
N GLY A 242 -30.12 28.97 -25.86
CA GLY A 242 -31.10 30.05 -25.92
C GLY A 242 -32.21 29.65 -26.87
N TRP A 243 -33.38 29.35 -26.32
CA TRP A 243 -34.66 29.36 -27.02
C TRP A 243 -35.28 30.76 -26.94
N GLY A 244 -36.06 31.12 -27.96
CA GLY A 244 -36.87 32.35 -28.03
C GLY A 244 -36.06 33.52 -28.60
N GLY A 245 -36.48 34.23 -29.63
CA GLY A 245 -37.82 34.49 -30.16
C GLY A 245 -37.82 35.98 -30.50
N GLY A 246 -38.10 36.35 -31.74
CA GLY A 246 -38.00 37.74 -32.17
C GLY A 246 -38.25 37.92 -33.65
N SER A 247 -39.53 38.13 -33.98
CA SER A 247 -40.03 38.56 -35.27
C SER A 247 -39.42 39.90 -35.70
N GLY A 248 -39.10 40.06 -36.99
CA GLY A 248 -38.64 41.32 -37.58
C GLY A 248 -38.88 41.33 -39.08
N LEU A 249 -39.75 42.22 -39.51
CA LEU A 249 -40.28 42.43 -40.87
C LEU A 249 -39.28 43.11 -41.82
N SER A 250 -39.56 42.97 -43.13
CA SER A 250 -39.27 43.94 -44.23
C SER A 250 -37.81 44.02 -44.73
N SER A 251 -37.45 44.14 -46.02
CA SER A 251 -38.16 44.36 -47.29
C SER A 251 -37.25 43.94 -48.46
N GLN A 252 -37.79 43.58 -49.62
CA GLN A 252 -37.12 43.75 -50.92
C GLN A 252 -38.14 44.32 -51.93
N PRO A 253 -37.80 45.34 -52.73
CA PRO A 253 -38.44 45.57 -54.01
C PRO A 253 -37.62 44.96 -55.16
N LEU A 254 -38.30 44.86 -56.31
CA LEU A 254 -37.83 44.37 -57.62
C LEU A 254 -36.45 44.88 -58.04
#